data_AF-A0A946ELR3-F1
#
_entry.id   AF-A0A946ELR3-F1
#
_cell.length_a   1.000
_cell.length_b   1.000
_cell.length_c   1.000
_cell.angle_alpha   90.00
_cell.angle_beta   90.00
_cell.angle_gamma   90.00
#
_symmetry.space_group_name_H-M   'P 1'
#
loop_
_entity.id
_entity.type
_entity.pdbx_description
1 polymer ?
#
loop_
_entity_poly.entity_id
_entity_poly.type
_entity_poly.pdbx_seq_one_letter_code
_entity_poly.pdbx_strand_id
1 'polypeptide(L)'
;GFIHGGAAFIGAALPFFSPQFLATVITVVIISFAATTMDSATRIQRYVIQELAESIGWKFLARRHVATAVAVLSAAALALLAGKDGKGGLVLWPIFGVTNQLLASLTLVVLTTWQARRRRPILPTLIPLCFLTITVGWAAISQMDRLLNAESIAWPQVIVLGFGMLLQLWMLLEGLLCIRRSKECDQDPTVDPLGVVHS
;
A
#
# COMPACT_ATOMS: atom_id res chain seq x y z
N GLY A 1 -5.39 -16.62 23.53
CA GLY A 1 -5.54 -15.95 22.22
C GLY A 1 -6.48 -14.75 22.35
N PHE A 2 -6.36 -13.76 21.45
CA PHE A 2 -7.10 -12.48 21.49
C PHE A 2 -8.61 -12.63 21.75
N ILE A 3 -9.26 -13.63 21.15
CA ILE A 3 -10.69 -13.94 21.33
C ILE A 3 -11.02 -14.29 22.79
N HIS A 4 -10.22 -15.16 23.43
CA HIS A 4 -10.41 -15.53 24.84
C HIS A 4 -10.12 -14.37 25.80
N GLY A 5 -9.14 -13.52 25.46
CA GLY A 5 -8.84 -12.30 26.23
C GLY A 5 -9.99 -11.29 26.15
N GLY A 6 -10.52 -11.04 24.95
CA GLY A 6 -11.70 -10.19 24.76
C GLY A 6 -12.94 -10.75 25.44
N ALA A 7 -13.17 -12.07 25.36
CA ALA A 7 -14.32 -12.72 25.99
C ALA A 7 -14.24 -12.63 27.51
N ALA A 8 -13.04 -12.77 28.10
CA ALA A 8 -12.82 -12.59 29.52
C ALA A 8 -13.02 -11.13 29.97
N PHE A 9 -12.58 -10.16 29.17
CA PHE A 9 -12.79 -8.73 29.44
C PHE A 9 -14.28 -8.36 29.45
N ILE A 10 -15.03 -8.80 28.43
CA ILE A 10 -16.48 -8.57 28.38
C ILE A 10 -17.20 -9.36 29.47
N GLY A 11 -16.75 -10.58 29.78
CA GLY A 11 -17.30 -11.41 30.84
C GLY A 11 -17.13 -10.80 32.23
N ALA A 12 -16.06 -10.04 32.46
CA ALA A 12 -15.87 -9.28 33.69
C ALA A 12 -16.85 -8.11 33.83
N ALA A 13 -17.30 -7.52 32.71
CA ALA A 13 -18.29 -6.44 32.69
C ALA A 13 -19.75 -6.94 32.65
N LEU A 14 -19.99 -8.11 32.05
CA LEU A 14 -21.30 -8.73 31.87
C LEU A 14 -21.27 -10.20 32.34
N PRO A 15 -21.29 -10.45 33.66
CA PRO A 15 -21.15 -11.80 34.23
C PRO A 15 -22.35 -12.72 33.97
N PHE A 16 -23.44 -12.20 33.40
CA PHE A 16 -24.65 -12.95 33.07
C PHE A 16 -24.49 -13.86 31.83
N PHE A 17 -23.56 -13.55 30.91
CA PHE A 17 -23.36 -14.33 29.68
C PHE A 17 -22.27 -15.38 29.82
N SER A 18 -22.45 -16.54 29.18
CA SER A 18 -21.44 -17.60 29.21
C SER A 18 -20.17 -17.18 28.45
N PRO A 19 -18.97 -17.58 28.91
CA PRO A 19 -17.72 -17.27 28.22
C PRO A 19 -17.67 -17.76 26.77
N GLN A 20 -18.30 -18.91 26.48
CA GLN A 20 -18.44 -19.43 25.12
C GLN A 20 -19.26 -18.50 24.22
N PHE A 21 -20.40 -17.98 24.70
CA PHE A 21 -21.24 -17.06 23.92
C PHE A 21 -20.47 -15.78 23.58
N LEU A 22 -19.78 -15.20 24.56
CA LEU A 22 -19.00 -13.98 24.36
C LEU A 22 -17.83 -14.19 23.38
N ALA A 23 -17.16 -15.34 23.45
CA ALA A 23 -16.13 -15.72 22.48
C ALA A 23 -16.70 -15.84 21.06
N THR A 24 -17.90 -16.42 20.88
CA THR A 24 -18.56 -16.49 19.58
C THR A 24 -18.91 -15.10 19.05
N VAL A 25 -19.46 -14.20 19.88
CA VAL A 25 -19.77 -12.82 19.47
C VAL A 25 -18.52 -12.09 18.97
N ILE A 26 -17.42 -12.13 19.73
CA ILE A 26 -16.15 -11.51 19.31
C ILE A 26 -15.64 -12.12 18.01
N THR A 27 -15.73 -13.44 17.87
CA THR A 27 -15.32 -14.14 16.66
C THR A 27 -16.12 -13.68 15.44
N VAL A 28 -17.44 -13.59 15.57
CA VAL A 28 -18.33 -13.10 14.50
C VAL A 28 -18.01 -11.65 14.13
N VAL A 29 -17.76 -10.79 15.11
CA VAL A 29 -17.38 -9.39 14.87
C VAL A 29 -16.07 -9.31 14.09
N ILE A 30 -15.03 -10.06 14.49
CA ILE A 30 -13.73 -10.09 13.82
C ILE A 30 -13.88 -10.60 12.38
N ILE A 31 -14.59 -11.72 12.19
CA ILE A 31 -14.81 -12.32 10.87
C ILE A 31 -15.64 -11.38 9.98
N SER A 32 -16.66 -10.71 10.52
CA SER A 32 -17.52 -9.78 9.76
C SER A 32 -16.75 -8.53 9.33
N PHE A 33 -15.91 -7.99 10.21
CA PHE A 33 -15.02 -6.87 9.88
C PHE A 33 -14.01 -7.26 8.79
N ALA A 34 -13.39 -8.44 8.93
CA ALA A 34 -12.48 -8.98 7.94
C ALA A 34 -13.17 -9.20 6.58
N ALA A 35 -14.39 -9.76 6.58
CA ALA A 35 -15.18 -9.98 5.37
C ALA A 35 -15.55 -8.67 4.66
N THR A 36 -15.94 -7.64 5.42
CA THR A 36 -16.29 -6.32 4.87
C THR A 36 -15.09 -5.62 4.25
N THR A 37 -13.94 -5.68 4.93
CA THR A 37 -12.67 -5.13 4.43
C THR A 37 -12.20 -5.90 3.19
N MET A 38 -12.35 -7.22 3.19
CA MET A 38 -11.99 -8.08 2.06
C MET A 38 -12.85 -7.78 0.82
N ASP A 39 -14.18 -7.65 0.95
CA ASP A 39 -15.05 -7.29 -0.18
C ASP A 39 -14.65 -5.93 -0.79
N SER A 40 -14.38 -4.94 0.07
CA SER A 40 -13.90 -3.63 -0.38
C SER A 40 -12.55 -3.73 -1.10
N ALA A 41 -11.60 -4.50 -0.55
CA ALA A 41 -10.28 -4.71 -1.12
C ALA A 41 -10.34 -5.43 -2.49
N THR A 42 -11.16 -6.49 -2.61
CA THR A 42 -11.34 -7.22 -3.87
C THR A 42 -11.96 -6.33 -4.95
N ARG A 43 -12.90 -5.44 -4.58
CA ARG A 43 -13.45 -4.46 -5.52
C ARG A 43 -12.40 -3.48 -6.02
N ILE A 44 -11.59 -2.91 -5.13
CA ILE A 44 -10.50 -1.99 -5.50
C ILE A 44 -9.47 -2.70 -6.37
N GLN A 45 -9.03 -3.90 -6.00
CA GLN A 45 -8.08 -4.69 -6.77
C GLN A 45 -8.60 -4.99 -8.18
N ARG A 46 -9.89 -5.30 -8.32
CA ARG A 46 -10.52 -5.45 -9.62
C ARG A 46 -10.43 -4.17 -10.45
N TYR A 47 -10.74 -3.01 -9.87
CA TYR A 47 -10.65 -1.73 -10.61
C TYR A 47 -9.24 -1.46 -11.11
N VAL A 48 -8.22 -1.68 -10.27
CA VAL A 48 -6.81 -1.57 -10.68
C VAL A 48 -6.46 -2.51 -11.83
N ILE A 49 -6.92 -3.77 -11.79
CA ILE A 49 -6.70 -4.73 -12.88
C ILE A 49 -7.40 -4.28 -14.17
N GLN A 50 -8.62 -3.75 -14.07
CA GLN A 50 -9.37 -3.28 -15.23
C GLN A 50 -8.68 -2.06 -15.87
N GLU A 51 -8.30 -1.07 -15.08
CA GLU A 51 -7.59 0.13 -15.55
C GLU A 51 -6.24 -0.23 -16.21
N LEU A 52 -5.48 -1.14 -15.60
CA LEU A 52 -4.21 -1.61 -16.17
C LEU A 52 -4.43 -2.37 -17.47
N ALA A 53 -5.45 -3.24 -17.53
CA ALA A 53 -5.78 -4.00 -18.73
C ALA A 53 -6.24 -3.09 -19.88
N GLU A 54 -7.02 -2.05 -19.59
CA GLU A 54 -7.43 -1.05 -20.56
C GLU A 54 -6.24 -0.23 -21.07
N SER A 55 -5.35 0.19 -20.18
CA SER A 55 -4.12 0.92 -20.54
C SER A 55 -3.19 0.13 -21.47
N ILE A 56 -3.10 -1.19 -21.28
CA ILE A 56 -2.27 -2.08 -22.11
C ILE A 56 -3.02 -2.59 -23.36
N GLY A 57 -4.32 -2.30 -23.48
CA GLY A 57 -5.16 -2.74 -24.61
C GLY A 57 -5.66 -4.20 -24.52
N TRP A 58 -5.51 -4.86 -23.37
CA TRP A 58 -5.96 -6.22 -23.11
C TRP A 58 -7.45 -6.29 -22.74
N LYS A 59 -8.30 -6.12 -23.76
CA LYS A 59 -9.78 -6.09 -23.61
C LYS A 59 -10.39 -7.33 -22.96
N PHE A 60 -9.72 -8.47 -22.98
CA PHE A 60 -10.17 -9.69 -22.29
C PHE A 60 -10.05 -9.58 -20.77
N LEU A 61 -8.92 -9.05 -20.29
CA LEU A 61 -8.64 -8.92 -18.86
C LEU A 61 -9.40 -7.75 -18.22
N ALA A 62 -9.81 -6.76 -19.03
CA ALA A 62 -10.68 -5.65 -18.62
C ALA A 62 -12.12 -6.08 -18.30
N ARG A 63 -12.55 -7.29 -18.70
CA ARG A 63 -13.91 -7.78 -18.43
C ARG A 63 -14.13 -8.00 -16.93
N ARG A 64 -15.24 -7.48 -16.41
CA ARG A 64 -15.59 -7.52 -14.97
C ARG A 64 -15.40 -8.89 -14.31
N HIS A 65 -15.90 -9.96 -14.94
CA HIS A 65 -15.83 -11.31 -14.36
C HIS A 65 -14.42 -11.89 -14.39
N VAL A 66 -13.65 -11.62 -15.44
CA VAL A 66 -12.26 -12.08 -15.59
C VAL A 66 -11.37 -11.32 -14.59
N ALA A 67 -11.50 -10.00 -14.51
CA ALA A 67 -10.77 -9.18 -13.55
C ALA A 67 -11.07 -9.57 -12.10
N THR A 68 -12.33 -9.89 -11.78
CA THR A 68 -12.70 -10.37 -10.44
C THR A 68 -12.09 -11.74 -10.15
N ALA A 69 -12.13 -12.67 -11.10
CA ALA A 69 -11.53 -13.99 -10.94
C ALA A 69 -10.02 -13.88 -10.71
N VAL A 70 -9.33 -13.04 -11.48
CA VAL A 70 -7.89 -12.78 -11.31
C VAL A 70 -7.60 -12.15 -9.94
N ALA A 71 -8.39 -11.18 -9.50
CA ALA A 71 -8.26 -10.56 -8.18
C ALA A 71 -8.38 -11.60 -7.05
N VAL A 72 -9.45 -12.40 -7.07
CA VAL A 72 -9.71 -13.41 -6.04
C VAL A 72 -8.68 -14.53 -6.07
N LEU A 73 -8.35 -15.05 -7.27
CA LEU A 73 -7.38 -16.15 -7.41
C LEU A 73 -5.97 -15.72 -7.02
N SER A 74 -5.55 -14.50 -7.36
CA SER A 74 -4.23 -13.99 -6.94
C SER A 74 -4.16 -13.77 -5.43
N ALA A 75 -5.21 -13.23 -4.81
CA ALA A 75 -5.31 -13.08 -3.37
C ALA A 75 -5.31 -14.45 -2.65
N ALA A 76 -6.09 -15.42 -3.17
CA ALA A 76 -6.14 -16.78 -2.63
C ALA A 76 -4.81 -17.51 -2.81
N ALA A 77 -4.16 -17.38 -3.97
CA ALA A 77 -2.85 -17.98 -4.22
C ALA A 77 -1.81 -17.42 -3.24
N LEU A 78 -1.76 -16.10 -3.04
CA LEU A 78 -0.88 -15.48 -2.05
C LEU A 78 -1.18 -15.95 -0.64
N ALA A 79 -2.45 -16.06 -0.25
CA ALA A 79 -2.85 -16.54 1.08
C ALA A 79 -2.47 -18.01 1.32
N LEU A 80 -2.61 -18.87 0.30
CA LEU A 80 -2.34 -20.31 0.40
C LEU A 80 -0.85 -20.65 0.25
N LEU A 81 -0.12 -19.92 -0.59
CA LEU A 81 1.33 -20.06 -0.77
C LEU A 81 2.13 -19.61 0.45
N ALA A 82 1.53 -18.76 1.29
CA ALA A 82 2.21 -18.23 2.47
C ALA A 82 2.48 -19.30 3.56
N GLY A 83 1.89 -20.50 3.47
CA GLY A 83 2.34 -21.68 4.22
C GLY A 83 1.29 -22.31 5.13
N LYS A 84 1.36 -23.64 5.27
CA LYS A 84 0.36 -24.50 5.95
C LYS A 84 0.26 -24.29 7.48
N ASP A 85 1.28 -23.69 8.11
CA ASP A 85 1.35 -23.59 9.58
C ASP A 85 0.80 -22.27 10.15
N GLY A 86 0.04 -21.50 9.36
CA GLY A 86 -0.49 -20.20 9.80
C GLY A 86 0.56 -19.09 9.95
N LYS A 87 1.84 -19.39 9.69
CA LYS A 87 2.95 -18.42 9.66
C LYS A 87 3.00 -17.60 8.37
N GLY A 88 2.13 -17.86 7.41
CA GLY A 88 2.13 -17.14 6.14
C GLY A 88 1.84 -15.65 6.22
N GLY A 89 1.10 -15.21 7.23
CA GLY A 89 0.96 -13.79 7.52
C GLY A 89 2.30 -13.08 7.75
N LEU A 90 3.31 -13.78 8.29
CA LEU A 90 4.64 -13.21 8.53
C LEU A 90 5.42 -12.96 7.23
N VAL A 91 5.10 -13.69 6.15
CA VAL A 91 5.70 -13.47 4.82
C VAL A 91 5.05 -12.26 4.11
N LEU A 92 3.76 -12.02 4.36
CA LEU A 92 3.04 -10.88 3.79
C LEU A 92 3.37 -9.57 4.53
N TRP A 93 3.77 -9.62 5.80
CA TRP A 93 4.05 -8.45 6.62
C TRP A 93 5.06 -7.47 6.01
N PRO A 94 6.22 -7.90 5.48
CA PRO A 94 7.16 -7.01 4.82
C PRO A 94 6.58 -6.35 3.55
N ILE A 95 5.74 -7.06 2.79
CA ILE A 95 5.09 -6.51 1.60
C ILE A 95 4.20 -5.33 1.99
N PHE A 96 3.40 -5.46 3.06
CA PHE A 96 2.58 -4.35 3.57
C PHE A 96 3.43 -3.13 3.94
N GLY A 97 4.58 -3.34 4.57
CA GLY A 97 5.52 -2.27 4.90
C GLY A 97 6.01 -1.52 3.66
N VAL A 98 6.49 -2.26 2.65
CA VAL A 98 6.98 -1.69 1.39
C VAL A 98 5.87 -0.95 0.63
N THR A 99 4.69 -1.56 0.48
CA THR A 99 3.57 -0.92 -0.24
C THR A 99 3.10 0.36 0.44
N ASN A 100 3.04 0.39 1.78
CA ASN A 100 2.65 1.59 2.52
C ASN A 100 3.64 2.74 2.32
N GLN A 101 4.94 2.42 2.28
CA GLN A 101 5.99 3.40 2.04
C GLN A 101 5.91 3.99 0.62
N LEU A 102 5.69 3.14 -0.39
CA LEU A 102 5.52 3.57 -1.78
C LEU A 102 4.29 4.47 -1.93
N LEU A 103 3.17 4.13 -1.28
CA LEU A 103 1.96 4.96 -1.29
C LEU A 103 2.20 6.33 -0.64
N ALA A 104 2.91 6.37 0.49
CA ALA A 104 3.25 7.61 1.17
C ALA A 104 4.17 8.49 0.30
N SER A 105 5.18 7.90 -0.34
CA SER A 105 6.07 8.56 -1.29
C SER A 105 5.29 9.13 -2.49
N LEU A 106 4.41 8.34 -3.10
CA LEU A 106 3.55 8.76 -4.21
C LEU A 106 2.70 9.97 -3.83
N THR A 107 2.04 9.87 -2.67
CA THR A 107 1.14 10.91 -2.16
C THR A 107 1.89 12.22 -1.96
N LEU A 108 3.07 12.18 -1.33
CA LEU A 108 3.86 13.39 -1.10
C LEU A 108 4.43 13.99 -2.39
N VAL A 109 4.81 13.17 -3.37
CA VAL A 109 5.21 13.65 -4.71
C VAL A 109 4.04 14.34 -5.41
N VAL A 110 2.84 13.74 -5.40
CA VAL A 110 1.63 14.33 -5.98
C VAL A 110 1.26 15.64 -5.27
N LEU A 111 1.31 15.68 -3.94
CA LEU A 111 1.02 16.90 -3.19
C LEU A 111 2.03 18.01 -3.47
N THR A 112 3.31 17.67 -3.54
CA THR A 112 4.39 18.64 -3.82
C THR A 112 4.29 19.20 -5.23
N THR A 113 4.00 18.36 -6.22
CA THR A 113 3.80 18.78 -7.61
C THR A 113 2.52 19.59 -7.77
N TRP A 114 1.44 19.25 -7.07
CA TRP A 114 0.20 20.02 -7.04
C TRP A 114 0.41 21.42 -6.42
N GLN A 115 1.12 21.52 -5.30
CA GLN A 115 1.47 22.81 -4.70
C GLN A 115 2.36 23.65 -5.60
N ALA A 116 3.34 23.02 -6.26
CA ALA A 116 4.22 23.69 -7.21
C ALA A 116 3.43 24.32 -8.37
N ARG A 117 2.46 23.57 -8.95
CA ARG A 117 1.58 24.09 -10.00
C ARG A 117 0.70 25.25 -9.55
N ARG A 118 0.24 25.24 -8.28
CA ARG A 118 -0.60 26.30 -7.71
C ARG A 118 0.18 27.51 -7.19
N ARG A 119 1.50 27.58 -7.42
CA ARG A 119 2.40 28.64 -6.90
C ARG A 119 2.29 28.82 -5.38
N ARG A 120 1.97 27.75 -4.65
CA ARG A 120 1.94 27.72 -3.17
C ARG A 120 3.31 27.32 -2.64
N PRO A 121 3.68 27.71 -1.40
CA PRO A 121 4.94 27.29 -0.83
C PRO A 121 5.01 25.77 -0.80
N ILE A 122 5.99 25.18 -1.48
CA ILE A 122 6.20 23.73 -1.57
C ILE A 122 6.90 23.13 -0.34
N LEU A 123 7.47 23.99 0.52
CA LEU A 123 8.22 23.57 1.71
C LEU A 123 7.40 22.68 2.68
N PRO A 124 6.11 22.95 2.96
CA PRO A 124 5.32 22.14 3.87
C PRO A 124 5.14 20.68 3.44
N THR A 125 5.19 20.36 2.14
CA THR A 125 5.12 18.97 1.65
C THR A 125 6.50 18.39 1.35
N LEU A 126 7.45 19.24 0.95
CA LEU A 126 8.82 18.82 0.66
C LEU A 126 9.58 18.38 1.92
N ILE A 127 9.37 19.05 3.06
CA ILE A 127 10.02 18.67 4.33
C ILE A 127 9.60 17.26 4.77
N PRO A 128 8.29 16.93 4.87
CA PRO A 128 7.85 15.55 5.12
C PRO A 128 8.37 14.55 4.09
N LEU A 129 8.44 14.91 2.80
CA LEU A 129 8.97 14.03 1.76
C LEU A 129 10.44 13.68 1.99
N CYS A 130 11.30 14.67 2.25
CA CYS A 130 12.72 14.43 2.53
C CYS A 130 12.90 13.59 3.80
N PHE A 131 12.16 13.91 4.87
CA PHE A 131 12.22 13.17 6.13
C PHE A 131 11.79 11.71 5.94
N LEU A 132 10.68 11.47 5.23
CA LEU A 132 10.18 10.13 4.94
C LEU A 132 11.20 9.36 4.12
N THR A 133 11.75 9.94 3.05
CA THR A 133 12.76 9.30 2.21
C THR A 133 13.99 8.86 2.99
N ILE A 134 14.50 9.72 3.86
CA ILE A 134 15.70 9.40 4.67
C ILE A 134 15.37 8.28 5.66
N THR A 135 14.27 8.42 6.41
CA THR A 135 13.90 7.45 7.45
C THR A 135 13.56 6.08 6.87
N VAL A 136 12.79 6.04 5.78
CA VAL A 136 12.42 4.80 5.08
C VAL A 136 13.63 4.19 4.38
N GLY A 137 14.44 4.99 3.69
CA GLY A 137 15.66 4.51 3.04
C GLY A 137 16.63 3.88 4.03
N TRP A 138 16.85 4.55 5.17
CA TRP A 138 17.66 4.01 6.26
C TRP A 138 17.08 2.70 6.81
N ALA A 139 15.78 2.67 7.10
CA ALA A 139 15.10 1.46 7.58
C ALA A 139 15.24 0.30 6.58
N ALA A 140 15.06 0.56 5.29
CA ALA A 140 15.17 -0.43 4.23
C ALA A 140 16.59 -1.00 4.10
N ILE A 141 17.62 -0.14 4.12
CA ILE A 141 19.02 -0.58 4.10
C ILE A 141 19.34 -1.44 5.33
N SER A 142 18.95 -0.97 6.53
CA SER A 142 19.18 -1.74 7.77
C SER A 142 18.45 -3.09 7.77
N GLN A 143 17.26 -3.16 7.18
CA GLN A 143 16.50 -4.39 7.07
C GLN A 143 17.12 -5.34 6.03
N MET A 144 17.60 -4.80 4.91
CA MET A 144 18.31 -5.58 3.90
C MET A 144 19.58 -6.21 4.48
N ASP A 145 20.37 -5.44 5.21
CA ASP A 145 21.58 -5.93 5.87
C ASP A 145 21.26 -7.05 6.88
N ARG A 146 20.21 -6.88 7.70
CA ARG A 146 19.72 -7.94 8.60
C ARG A 146 19.31 -9.22 7.88
N LEU A 147 18.67 -9.12 6.71
CA LEU A 147 18.20 -10.28 5.95
C LEU A 147 19.33 -11.02 5.22
N LEU A 148 20.36 -10.30 4.79
CA LEU A 148 21.52 -10.88 4.11
C LEU A 148 22.51 -11.53 5.08
N ASN A 149 22.62 -11.00 6.31
CA ASN A 149 23.50 -11.53 7.36
C ASN A 149 22.84 -12.59 8.26
N ALA A 150 21.59 -12.97 7.98
CA ALA A 150 20.88 -14.01 8.73
C ALA A 150 21.44 -15.41 8.41
N GLU A 151 21.42 -16.33 9.39
CA GLU A 151 21.87 -17.73 9.19
C GLU A 151 21.12 -18.46 8.05
N SER A 152 19.87 -18.06 7.80
CA SER A 152 19.11 -18.49 6.63
C SER A 152 18.53 -17.28 5.90
N ILE A 153 18.86 -17.17 4.61
CA ILE A 153 18.42 -16.04 3.78
C ILE A 153 16.99 -16.28 3.31
N ALA A 154 16.07 -15.43 3.76
CA ALA A 154 14.69 -15.42 3.29
C ALA A 154 14.58 -14.73 1.92
N TRP A 155 14.96 -15.44 0.85
CA TRP A 155 14.95 -14.94 -0.53
C TRP A 155 13.68 -14.19 -0.95
N PRO A 156 12.45 -14.65 -0.61
CA PRO A 156 11.23 -13.92 -0.97
C PRO A 156 11.19 -12.50 -0.37
N GLN A 157 11.63 -12.34 0.87
CA GLN A 157 11.64 -11.05 1.56
C GLN A 157 12.72 -10.12 1.00
N VAL A 158 13.89 -10.66 0.68
CA VAL A 158 14.99 -9.93 0.03
C VAL A 158 14.54 -9.38 -1.33
N ILE A 159 13.91 -10.22 -2.16
CA ILE A 159 13.44 -9.81 -3.49
C ILE A 159 12.38 -8.71 -3.38
N VAL A 160 11.38 -8.89 -2.51
CA VAL A 160 10.33 -7.88 -2.29
C VAL A 160 10.91 -6.56 -1.79
N LEU A 161 11.79 -6.61 -0.80
CA LEU A 161 12.40 -5.40 -0.23
C LEU A 161 13.29 -4.69 -1.24
N GLY A 162 14.12 -5.44 -1.98
CA GLY A 162 15.00 -4.90 -3.01
C GLY A 162 14.22 -4.25 -4.16
N PHE A 163 13.14 -4.89 -4.61
CA PHE A 163 12.24 -4.31 -5.59
C PHE A 163 11.56 -3.03 -5.06
N GLY A 164 11.12 -3.04 -3.79
CA GLY A 164 10.59 -1.86 -3.12
C GLY A 164 11.57 -0.69 -3.08
N MET A 165 12.84 -0.96 -2.76
CA MET A 165 13.90 0.05 -2.75
C MET A 165 14.15 0.63 -4.16
N LEU A 166 14.14 -0.21 -5.20
CA LEU A 166 14.26 0.24 -6.58
C LEU A 166 13.11 1.15 -6.98
N LEU A 167 11.87 0.75 -6.71
CA LEU A 167 10.70 1.58 -6.99
C LEU A 167 10.71 2.88 -6.20
N GLN A 168 11.11 2.85 -4.93
CA GLN A 168 11.22 4.05 -4.10
C GLN A 168 12.24 5.04 -4.71
N LEU A 169 13.39 4.55 -5.17
CA LEU A 169 14.38 5.40 -5.84
C LEU A 169 13.84 5.98 -7.15
N TRP A 170 13.20 5.16 -7.98
CA TRP A 170 12.55 5.61 -9.21
C TRP A 170 11.54 6.72 -8.94
N MET A 171 10.67 6.55 -7.95
CA MET A 171 9.63 7.52 -7.62
C MET A 171 10.19 8.86 -7.14
N LEU A 172 11.30 8.82 -6.40
CA LEU A 172 11.99 10.04 -5.98
C LEU A 172 12.60 10.78 -7.17
N LEU A 173 13.18 10.03 -8.11
CA LEU A 173 13.70 10.61 -9.35
C LEU A 173 12.57 11.24 -10.17
N GLU A 174 11.46 10.54 -10.38
CA GLU A 174 10.29 11.08 -11.09
C GLU A 174 9.70 12.31 -10.38
N GLY A 175 9.62 12.28 -9.05
CA GLY A 175 9.16 13.42 -8.27
C GLY A 175 10.05 14.65 -8.44
N LEU A 176 11.37 14.47 -8.42
CA LEU A 176 12.34 15.53 -8.66
C LEU A 176 12.27 16.06 -10.09
N LEU A 177 12.15 15.18 -11.08
CA LEU A 177 12.01 15.53 -12.50
C LEU A 177 10.70 16.30 -12.75
N CYS A 178 9.60 15.88 -12.12
CA CYS A 178 8.31 16.55 -12.25
C CYS A 178 8.34 17.98 -11.69
N ILE A 179 9.01 18.20 -10.56
CA ILE A 179 9.22 19.53 -9.97
C ILE A 179 10.13 20.39 -10.86
N ARG A 180 11.14 19.81 -11.52
CA ARG A 180 11.98 20.55 -12.48
C ARG A 180 11.18 20.98 -13.71
N ARG A 181 10.40 20.08 -14.29
CA ARG A 181 9.52 20.38 -15.43
C ARG A 181 8.43 21.39 -15.10
N SER A 182 7.91 21.40 -13.87
CA SER A 182 6.93 22.42 -13.47
C SER A 182 7.51 23.83 -13.47
N LYS A 183 8.83 23.98 -13.24
CA LYS A 183 9.51 25.27 -13.35
C LYS A 183 9.73 25.70 -14.81
N GLU A 184 9.86 24.74 -15.73
CA GLU A 184 10.01 24.99 -17.18
C GLU A 184 8.68 25.42 -17.83
N CYS A 185 7.53 24.84 -17.45
CA CYS A 185 6.20 25.30 -17.90
C CYS A 185 5.83 26.70 -17.39
N ASP A 186 6.39 27.15 -16.27
CA ASP A 186 6.16 28.50 -15.73
C ASP A 186 6.85 29.60 -16.58
N GLN A 187 7.63 29.21 -17.61
CA GLN A 187 8.28 30.11 -18.57
C GLN A 187 7.54 30.21 -19.91
N ASP A 188 6.48 29.42 -20.15
CA ASP A 188 5.64 29.54 -21.34
C ASP A 188 4.51 30.54 -21.09
N PRO A 189 4.51 31.74 -21.72
CA PRO A 189 3.54 32.79 -21.45
C PRO A 189 2.11 32.44 -21.90
N THR A 190 1.88 31.30 -22.54
CA THR A 190 0.57 30.88 -23.09
C THR A 190 -0.30 30.06 -22.12
N VAL A 191 0.25 29.63 -20.97
CA VAL A 191 -0.43 28.72 -20.05
C VAL A 191 -0.70 29.39 -18.70
N ASP A 192 -1.97 29.60 -18.36
CA ASP A 192 -2.39 30.14 -17.06
C ASP A 192 -2.05 29.14 -15.92
N PRO A 193 -1.79 29.56 -14.67
CA PRO A 193 -1.65 28.72 -13.48
C PRO A 193 -2.72 27.61 -13.26
N LEU A 194 -3.85 27.65 -13.97
CA LEU A 194 -4.85 26.57 -13.99
C LEU A 194 -4.63 25.51 -15.08
N GLY A 195 -3.60 25.65 -15.92
CA GLY A 195 -3.32 24.76 -17.06
C GLY A 195 -4.20 25.03 -18.28
N VAL A 196 -4.86 26.20 -18.34
CA VAL A 196 -5.68 26.62 -19.47
C VAL A 196 -4.76 27.34 -20.47
N VAL A 197 -4.73 26.84 -21.71
CA VAL A 197 -3.98 27.48 -22.80
C VAL A 197 -4.84 28.60 -23.35
N HIS A 198 -4.37 29.85 -23.20
CA HIS A 198 -5.01 30.98 -23.86
C HIS A 198 -4.45 31.07 -25.28
N SER A 199 -5.35 30.93 -26.26
CA SER A 199 -5.04 31.10 -27.69
C SER A 199 -5.14 32.57 -28.10
#